data_AF-A0A8T4EPK9-F1
#
_entry.id   AF-A0A8T4EPK9-F1
#
_cell.length_a   1.000
_cell.length_b   1.000
_cell.length_c   1.000
_cell.angle_alpha   90.00
_cell.angle_beta   90.00
_cell.angle_gamma   90.00
#
_symmetry.space_group_name_H-M   'P 1'
#
loop_
_entity.id
_entity.type
_entity.pdbx_description
1 polymer ?
#
loop_
_entity_poly.entity_id
_entity_poly.type
_entity_poly.pdbx_seq_one_letter_code
_entity_poly.pdbx_strand_id
1 'polypeptide(L)'
;MSAAYYFFTALSYIAICCVALYTFFSWRKSGSEENTSRYIGVIGLMMFVPSMMNALWAFSLLEPSVQDAFLINGLFSILLAPLMLVVIYRLTRNRNLLYLLALFAISLVSLPYSFSKFFVSLLIAANLLFLIISLEVLIIKRYHIQFAGGIGALYSITAVTFSVLLLFGAEYSEIWWFIPNMMLAAMLFMLHLDIKYYSILSPKEPAEKKPRAKKVFMGLIFARYLLYVISVASITMIATVSLHELGHALTASYYGCEPTRIIYDLHNPPYTEIGCSSLGSSAIIITLAGIIFVFIAAMLFYATEGVFTTRLAELMIGFGFLIAYTDLQDLGISESIILLIMVLSVFIVIAAIVNFSLFYISEHLDSMQSAARGAGSHPIKNGNRRRSRQLV
;
A
#
# COMPACT_ATOMS: atom_id res chain seq x y z
N MET A 1 -1.25 23.94 19.40
CA MET A 1 -0.05 23.19 18.92
C MET A 1 1.17 24.08 19.05
N SER A 2 2.35 23.55 19.42
CA SER A 2 3.55 24.37 19.62
C SER A 2 4.22 24.74 18.28
N ALA A 3 4.73 25.96 18.16
CA ALA A 3 5.49 26.40 16.97
C ALA A 3 6.68 25.48 16.66
N ALA A 4 7.31 24.91 17.70
CA ALA A 4 8.40 23.95 17.57
C ALA A 4 8.00 22.69 16.79
N TYR A 5 6.80 22.15 17.03
CA TYR A 5 6.31 20.96 16.33
C TYR A 5 6.23 21.18 14.82
N TYR A 6 5.62 22.29 14.39
CA TYR A 6 5.53 22.64 12.98
C TYR A 6 6.89 22.94 12.36
N PHE A 7 7.78 23.61 13.11
CA PHE A 7 9.14 23.88 12.67
C PHE A 7 9.92 22.59 12.34
N PHE A 8 9.94 21.62 13.26
CA PHE A 8 10.61 20.34 13.01
C PHE A 8 9.94 19.58 11.85
N THR A 9 8.62 19.56 11.79
CA THR A 9 7.90 18.91 10.70
C THR A 9 8.25 19.54 9.34
N ALA A 10 8.30 20.87 9.25
CA ALA A 10 8.75 21.59 8.06
C ALA A 10 10.18 21.20 7.65
N LEU A 11 11.10 21.12 8.62
CA LEU A 11 12.49 20.69 8.40
C LEU A 11 12.61 19.24 7.90
N SER A 12 11.75 18.35 8.36
CA SER A 12 11.75 16.97 7.85
C SER A 12 11.26 16.88 6.40
N TYR A 13 10.24 17.65 6.03
CA TYR A 13 9.76 17.71 4.66
C TYR A 13 10.76 18.35 3.71
N ILE A 14 11.48 19.40 4.14
CA ILE A 14 12.56 19.98 3.31
C ILE A 14 13.71 18.99 3.13
N ALA A 15 14.03 18.18 4.15
CA ALA A 15 15.04 17.12 4.02
C ALA A 15 14.63 16.09 2.96
N ILE A 16 13.37 15.62 2.97
CA ILE A 16 12.83 14.72 1.94
C ILE A 16 12.93 15.37 0.55
N CYS A 17 12.50 16.63 0.42
CA CYS A 17 12.55 17.41 -0.81
C CYS A 17 13.98 17.48 -1.38
N CYS A 18 14.94 17.92 -0.56
CA CYS A 18 16.34 18.06 -0.95
C CYS A 18 16.96 16.72 -1.39
N VAL A 19 16.74 15.65 -0.62
CA VAL A 19 17.27 14.32 -0.95
C VAL A 19 16.64 13.80 -2.25
N ALA A 20 15.33 13.94 -2.43
CA ALA A 20 14.63 13.50 -3.63
C ALA A 20 15.09 14.27 -4.87
N LEU A 21 15.18 15.60 -4.81
CA LEU A 21 15.66 16.42 -5.92
C LEU A 21 17.13 16.13 -6.26
N TYR A 22 17.99 15.99 -5.25
CA TYR A 22 19.37 15.59 -5.45
C TYR A 22 19.47 14.20 -6.13
N THR A 23 18.63 13.25 -5.71
CA THR A 23 18.55 11.91 -6.31
C THR A 23 18.12 11.99 -7.77
N PHE A 24 17.07 12.78 -8.07
CA PHE A 24 16.60 13.04 -9.43
C PHE A 24 17.71 13.59 -10.33
N PHE A 25 18.39 14.66 -9.92
CA PHE A 25 19.47 15.25 -10.72
C PHE A 25 20.64 14.27 -10.92
N SER A 26 21.01 13.52 -9.88
CA SER A 26 22.09 12.54 -9.98
C SER A 26 21.75 11.40 -10.95
N TRP A 27 20.55 10.84 -10.89
CA TRP A 27 20.14 9.73 -11.76
C TRP A 27 19.94 10.17 -13.21
N ARG A 28 19.38 11.38 -13.40
CA ARG A 28 19.26 11.95 -14.73
C ARG A 28 20.63 12.18 -15.38
N LYS A 29 21.62 12.65 -14.61
CA LYS A 29 22.99 12.86 -15.11
C LYS A 29 23.70 11.56 -15.48
N SER A 30 23.48 10.47 -14.74
CA SER A 30 24.07 9.17 -15.05
C SER A 30 23.39 8.45 -16.22
N GLY A 31 22.21 8.90 -16.66
CA GLY A 31 21.40 8.21 -17.68
C GLY A 31 20.82 6.87 -17.20
N SER A 32 21.12 6.47 -15.97
CA SER A 32 20.55 5.28 -15.34
C SER A 32 19.14 5.61 -14.87
N GLU A 33 18.17 4.81 -15.33
CA GLU A 33 16.78 4.89 -14.85
C GLU A 33 16.12 6.27 -15.06
N GLU A 34 16.33 6.91 -16.22
CA GLU A 34 15.85 8.27 -16.51
C GLU A 34 14.35 8.44 -16.18
N ASN A 35 13.50 7.49 -16.59
CA ASN A 35 12.08 7.57 -16.30
C ASN A 35 11.76 7.45 -14.81
N THR A 36 12.45 6.59 -14.07
CA THR A 36 12.26 6.40 -12.62
C THR A 36 12.69 7.66 -11.86
N SER A 37 13.75 8.33 -12.31
CA SER A 37 14.22 9.58 -11.72
C SER A 37 13.15 10.68 -11.74
N ARG A 38 12.35 10.77 -12.82
CA ARG A 38 11.28 11.78 -12.96
C ARG A 38 10.26 11.67 -11.83
N TYR A 39 9.84 10.46 -11.45
CA TYR A 39 8.91 10.25 -10.34
C TYR A 39 9.51 10.66 -8.99
N ILE A 40 10.81 10.41 -8.77
CA ILE A 40 11.51 10.89 -7.57
C ILE A 40 11.56 12.42 -7.54
N GLY A 41 11.79 13.07 -8.70
CA GLY A 41 11.72 14.53 -8.82
C GLY A 41 10.33 15.07 -8.46
N VAL A 42 9.26 14.42 -8.92
CA VAL A 42 7.87 14.77 -8.56
C VAL A 42 7.66 14.62 -7.05
N ILE A 43 8.12 13.53 -6.43
CA ILE A 43 8.06 13.36 -4.97
C ILE A 43 8.77 14.52 -4.26
N GLY A 44 9.95 14.92 -4.71
CA GLY A 44 10.70 16.03 -4.11
C GLY A 44 9.94 17.36 -4.17
N LEU A 45 9.46 17.73 -5.36
CA LEU A 45 8.66 18.95 -5.55
C LEU A 45 7.37 18.92 -4.73
N MET A 46 6.72 17.77 -4.67
CA MET A 46 5.49 17.57 -3.90
C MET A 46 5.72 17.80 -2.41
N MET A 47 6.85 17.36 -1.84
CA MET A 47 7.20 17.52 -0.42
C MET A 47 7.58 18.95 -0.04
N PHE A 48 7.85 19.82 -1.02
CA PHE A 48 8.07 21.24 -0.76
C PHE A 48 6.81 21.95 -0.24
N VAL A 49 5.63 21.58 -0.76
CA VAL A 49 4.35 22.19 -0.36
C VAL A 49 4.02 21.98 1.13
N PRO A 50 4.01 20.74 1.68
CA PRO A 50 3.77 20.55 3.11
C PRO A 50 4.89 21.16 3.96
N SER A 51 6.13 21.22 3.48
CA SER A 51 7.21 21.94 4.16
C SER A 51 6.89 23.43 4.32
N MET A 52 6.48 24.09 3.24
CA MET A 52 6.13 25.50 3.23
C MET A 52 4.92 25.79 4.14
N MET A 53 3.87 24.98 4.08
CA MET A 53 2.69 25.13 4.95
C MET A 53 3.07 25.01 6.44
N ASN A 54 3.85 23.99 6.81
CA ASN A 54 4.32 23.84 8.18
C ASN A 54 5.25 24.99 8.61
N ALA A 55 6.05 25.56 7.71
CA ALA A 55 6.86 26.73 8.01
C ALA A 55 5.99 27.97 8.30
N LEU A 56 4.95 28.22 7.49
CA LEU A 56 4.01 29.32 7.73
C LEU A 56 3.32 29.20 9.10
N TRP A 57 2.94 27.98 9.49
CA TRP A 57 2.38 27.69 10.81
C TRP A 57 3.39 27.85 11.95
N ALA A 58 4.65 27.46 11.73
CA ALA A 58 5.72 27.59 12.72
C ALA A 58 6.03 29.06 13.06
N PHE A 59 5.93 29.96 12.09
CA PHE A 59 6.19 31.40 12.27
C PHE A 59 4.92 32.22 12.54
N SER A 60 3.80 31.55 12.84
CA SER A 60 2.50 32.19 13.09
C SER A 60 2.05 33.15 11.97
N LEU A 61 2.47 32.88 10.73
CA LEU A 61 2.02 33.63 9.56
C LEU A 61 0.61 33.19 9.12
N LEU A 62 0.23 31.97 9.49
CA LEU A 62 -1.11 31.39 9.35
C LEU A 62 -1.45 30.61 10.63
N GLU A 63 -2.70 30.67 11.07
CA GLU A 63 -3.20 29.86 12.19
C GLU A 63 -3.77 28.54 11.65
N PRO A 64 -3.13 27.38 11.94
CA PRO A 64 -3.62 26.09 11.48
C PRO A 64 -4.82 25.62 12.29
N SER A 65 -5.84 25.11 11.60
CA SER A 65 -6.79 24.19 12.22
C SER A 65 -6.23 22.76 12.27
N VAL A 66 -6.74 21.95 13.19
CA VAL A 66 -6.40 20.51 13.26
C VAL A 66 -6.78 19.80 11.94
N GLN A 67 -7.85 20.23 11.29
CA GLN A 67 -8.32 19.66 10.02
C GLN A 67 -7.36 19.93 8.87
N ASP A 68 -6.71 21.10 8.85
CA ASP A 68 -5.72 21.45 7.83
C ASP A 68 -4.50 20.52 7.91
N ALA A 69 -4.08 20.19 9.14
CA ALA A 69 -2.99 19.24 9.36
C ALA A 69 -3.36 17.83 8.87
N PHE A 70 -4.56 17.34 9.18
CA PHE A 70 -5.02 16.03 8.67
C PHE A 70 -5.13 16.02 7.14
N LEU A 71 -5.70 17.08 6.56
CA LEU A 71 -5.86 17.21 5.10
C LEU A 71 -4.50 17.19 4.40
N ILE A 72 -3.57 18.04 4.82
CA ILE A 72 -2.25 18.16 4.18
C ILE A 72 -1.51 16.82 4.29
N ASN A 73 -1.36 16.27 5.50
CA ASN A 73 -0.58 15.04 5.67
C ASN A 73 -1.26 13.83 5.02
N GLY A 74 -2.59 13.73 5.09
CA GLY A 74 -3.37 12.71 4.41
C GLY A 74 -3.21 12.78 2.89
N LEU A 75 -3.49 13.95 2.29
CA LEU A 75 -3.39 14.15 0.84
C LEU A 75 -1.99 13.83 0.30
N PHE A 76 -0.94 14.32 0.96
CA PHE A 76 0.43 14.06 0.51
C PHE A 76 0.84 12.60 0.68
N SER A 77 0.36 11.90 1.71
CA SER A 77 0.61 10.48 1.88
C SER A 77 -0.12 9.63 0.84
N ILE A 78 -1.36 10.01 0.51
CA ILE A 78 -2.17 9.39 -0.55
C ILE A 78 -1.48 9.51 -1.91
N LEU A 79 -0.82 10.63 -2.19
CA LEU A 79 -0.08 10.83 -3.44
C LEU A 79 1.30 10.14 -3.40
N LEU A 80 1.97 10.17 -2.25
CA LEU A 80 3.31 9.61 -2.07
C LEU A 80 3.33 8.09 -2.23
N ALA A 81 2.39 7.36 -1.62
CA ALA A 81 2.40 5.90 -1.65
C ALA A 81 2.31 5.33 -3.09
N PRO A 82 1.40 5.77 -3.98
CA PRO A 82 1.39 5.42 -5.40
C PRO A 82 2.65 5.80 -6.16
N LEU A 83 3.20 7.00 -5.94
CA LEU A 83 4.43 7.43 -6.62
C LEU A 83 5.61 6.53 -6.22
N MET A 84 5.74 6.21 -4.94
CA MET A 84 6.76 5.28 -4.45
C MET A 84 6.52 3.86 -4.94
N LEU A 85 5.27 3.41 -5.05
CA LEU A 85 4.92 2.14 -5.65
C LEU A 85 5.40 2.08 -7.11
N VAL A 86 5.19 3.13 -7.90
CA VAL A 86 5.67 3.21 -9.29
C VAL A 86 7.19 3.20 -9.36
N VAL A 87 7.87 3.92 -8.47
CA VAL A 87 9.35 3.90 -8.37
C VAL A 87 9.83 2.47 -8.10
N ILE A 88 9.30 1.81 -7.07
CA ILE A 88 9.71 0.45 -6.71
C ILE A 88 9.28 -0.58 -7.75
N TYR A 89 8.11 -0.44 -8.37
CA TYR A 89 7.67 -1.26 -9.49
C TYR A 89 8.67 -1.20 -10.64
N ARG A 90 9.16 0.00 -11.00
CA ARG A 90 10.17 0.12 -12.07
C ARG A 90 11.51 -0.50 -11.68
N LEU A 91 11.91 -0.39 -10.43
CA LEU A 91 13.15 -0.99 -9.92
C LEU A 91 13.07 -2.53 -9.80
N THR A 92 11.93 -3.07 -9.39
CA THR A 92 11.73 -4.52 -9.14
C THR A 92 11.16 -5.27 -10.34
N ARG A 93 10.42 -4.58 -11.22
CA ARG A 93 9.58 -5.13 -12.29
C ARG A 93 8.48 -6.10 -11.81
N ASN A 94 8.11 -6.05 -10.53
CA ASN A 94 7.07 -6.92 -9.97
C ASN A 94 5.65 -6.39 -10.28
N ARG A 95 4.94 -7.02 -11.22
CA ARG A 95 3.59 -6.60 -11.65
C ARG A 95 2.53 -6.71 -10.55
N ASN A 96 2.73 -7.58 -9.55
CA ASN A 96 1.75 -7.78 -8.48
C ASN A 96 1.50 -6.50 -7.66
N LEU A 97 2.48 -5.59 -7.61
CA LEU A 97 2.35 -4.29 -6.97
C LEU A 97 1.25 -3.41 -7.59
N LEU A 98 0.96 -3.56 -8.89
CA LEU A 98 -0.07 -2.76 -9.56
C LEU A 98 -1.48 -3.09 -9.08
N TYR A 99 -1.74 -4.32 -8.65
CA TYR A 99 -3.06 -4.69 -8.08
C TYR A 99 -3.30 -4.05 -6.72
N LEU A 100 -2.24 -3.84 -5.93
CA LEU A 100 -2.34 -3.12 -4.66
C LEU A 100 -2.69 -1.64 -4.87
N LEU A 101 -2.24 -1.05 -5.99
CA LEU A 101 -2.65 0.29 -6.37
C LEU A 101 -4.13 0.37 -6.71
N ALA A 102 -4.67 -0.65 -7.40
CA ALA A 102 -6.11 -0.71 -7.70
C ALA A 102 -6.95 -0.79 -6.41
N LEU A 103 -6.54 -1.61 -5.44
CA LEU A 103 -7.20 -1.69 -4.13
C LEU A 103 -7.13 -0.37 -3.37
N PHE A 104 -5.96 0.28 -3.39
CA PHE A 104 -5.81 1.59 -2.78
C PHE A 104 -6.71 2.64 -3.47
N ALA A 105 -6.81 2.60 -4.80
CA ALA A 105 -7.72 3.49 -5.53
C ALA A 105 -9.19 3.23 -5.17
N ILE A 106 -9.60 1.97 -4.99
CA ILE A 106 -10.95 1.63 -4.52
C ILE A 106 -11.20 2.18 -3.12
N SER A 107 -10.20 2.15 -2.23
CA SER A 107 -10.33 2.75 -0.90
C SER A 107 -10.50 4.27 -0.92
N LEU A 108 -10.16 4.95 -2.02
CA LEU A 108 -10.44 6.39 -2.19
C LEU A 108 -11.91 6.68 -2.51
N VAL A 109 -12.67 5.68 -2.96
CA VAL A 109 -14.06 5.84 -3.41
C VAL A 109 -15.06 5.90 -2.23
N SER A 110 -14.65 5.56 -1.00
CA SER A 110 -15.50 5.65 0.20
C SER A 110 -15.82 7.06 0.71
N LEU A 111 -15.78 8.08 -0.14
CA LEU A 111 -16.35 9.37 0.23
C LEU A 111 -17.87 9.21 0.38
N PRO A 112 -18.47 9.38 1.58
CA PRO A 112 -18.28 10.54 2.48
C PRO A 112 -18.25 10.21 4.00
N TYR A 113 -17.06 10.12 4.64
CA TYR A 113 -16.90 10.09 6.12
C TYR A 113 -16.99 11.48 6.77
N SER A 114 -16.90 11.54 8.11
CA SER A 114 -16.35 12.73 8.75
C SER A 114 -14.95 13.00 8.19
N PHE A 115 -14.73 14.22 7.69
CA PHE A 115 -13.56 14.63 6.93
C PHE A 115 -12.24 14.14 7.57
N SER A 116 -12.06 14.31 8.89
CA SER A 116 -10.86 13.88 9.60
C SER A 116 -10.65 12.36 9.61
N LYS A 117 -11.70 11.57 9.90
CA LYS A 117 -11.58 10.11 9.97
C LYS A 117 -11.25 9.51 8.60
N PHE A 118 -11.81 10.05 7.52
CA PHE A 118 -11.47 9.64 6.16
C PHE A 118 -9.97 9.79 5.88
N PHE A 119 -9.42 10.99 6.13
CA PHE A 119 -7.99 11.22 5.88
C PHE A 119 -7.10 10.35 6.76
N VAL A 120 -7.49 10.07 8.01
CA VAL A 120 -6.75 9.16 8.89
C VAL A 120 -6.81 7.72 8.37
N SER A 121 -7.97 7.22 7.94
CA SER A 121 -8.10 5.86 7.37
C SER A 121 -7.30 5.72 6.08
N LEU A 122 -7.34 6.72 5.21
CA LEU A 122 -6.52 6.74 4.00
C LEU A 122 -5.02 6.85 4.29
N LEU A 123 -4.65 7.60 5.32
CA LEU A 123 -3.27 7.68 5.79
C LEU A 123 -2.79 6.31 6.28
N ILE A 124 -3.62 5.57 7.04
CA ILE A 124 -3.31 4.19 7.45
C ILE A 124 -3.13 3.30 6.22
N ALA A 125 -4.08 3.33 5.27
CA ALA A 125 -4.01 2.52 4.06
C ALA A 125 -2.77 2.84 3.20
N ALA A 126 -2.43 4.12 3.04
CA ALA A 126 -1.25 4.57 2.32
C ALA A 126 0.05 4.09 2.99
N ASN A 127 0.12 4.16 4.32
CA ASN A 127 1.29 3.69 5.07
C ASN A 127 1.40 2.16 5.08
N LEU A 128 0.28 1.42 5.09
CA LEU A 128 0.27 -0.03 4.90
C LEU A 128 0.74 -0.42 3.50
N LEU A 129 0.31 0.31 2.47
CA LEU A 129 0.82 0.12 1.11
C LEU A 129 2.33 0.37 1.05
N PHE A 130 2.80 1.43 1.70
CA PHE A 130 4.22 1.74 1.82
C PHE A 130 5.00 0.65 2.55
N LEU A 131 4.41 0.02 3.58
CA LEU A 131 5.00 -1.11 4.28
C LEU A 131 5.22 -2.28 3.33
N ILE A 132 4.20 -2.65 2.54
CA ILE A 132 4.32 -3.73 1.55
C ILE A 132 5.43 -3.42 0.54
N ILE A 133 5.45 -2.20 0.00
CA ILE A 133 6.49 -1.73 -0.92
C ILE A 133 7.88 -1.88 -0.30
N SER A 134 8.04 -1.45 0.95
CA SER A 134 9.32 -1.50 1.67
C SER A 134 9.77 -2.93 1.95
N LEU A 135 8.84 -3.82 2.27
CA LEU A 135 9.12 -5.24 2.45
C LEU A 135 9.56 -5.91 1.14
N GLU A 136 9.01 -5.52 -0.01
CA GLU A 136 9.48 -5.99 -1.32
C GLU A 136 10.91 -5.52 -1.61
N VAL A 137 11.20 -4.24 -1.36
CA VAL A 137 12.54 -3.66 -1.49
C VAL A 137 13.55 -4.40 -0.62
N LEU A 138 13.16 -4.78 0.61
CA LEU A 138 14.00 -5.51 1.55
C LEU A 138 14.49 -6.88 1.03
N ILE A 139 13.77 -7.51 0.09
CA ILE A 139 14.22 -8.79 -0.52
C ILE A 139 15.49 -8.61 -1.34
N ILE A 140 15.59 -7.51 -2.08
CA ILE A 140 16.56 -7.36 -3.16
C ILE A 140 17.97 -7.48 -2.59
N LYS A 141 18.79 -8.41 -3.11
CA LYS A 141 20.12 -8.75 -2.56
C LYS A 141 21.21 -7.69 -2.84
N ARG A 142 20.92 -6.41 -2.62
CA ARG A 142 21.89 -5.31 -2.69
C ARG A 142 21.89 -4.56 -1.37
N TYR A 143 23.07 -4.36 -0.78
CA TYR A 143 23.21 -3.83 0.58
C TYR A 143 22.43 -2.51 0.81
N HIS A 144 22.58 -1.54 -0.08
CA HIS A 144 21.92 -0.24 0.04
C HIS A 144 20.41 -0.34 -0.17
N ILE A 145 19.94 -1.16 -1.12
CA ILE A 145 18.50 -1.41 -1.33
C ILE A 145 17.89 -2.12 -0.12
N GLN A 146 18.52 -3.16 0.43
CA GLN A 146 18.00 -3.84 1.62
C GLN A 146 17.86 -2.87 2.79
N PHE A 147 18.87 -2.02 2.98
CA PHE A 147 18.82 -1.02 4.05
C PHE A 147 17.75 0.03 3.80
N ALA A 148 17.55 0.47 2.55
CA ALA A 148 16.44 1.33 2.16
C ALA A 148 15.08 0.67 2.48
N GLY A 149 14.89 -0.62 2.13
CA GLY A 149 13.69 -1.37 2.47
C GLY A 149 13.47 -1.51 3.97
N GLY A 150 14.54 -1.73 4.74
CA GLY A 150 14.47 -1.79 6.20
C GLY A 150 14.05 -0.46 6.84
N ILE A 151 14.64 0.66 6.39
CA ILE A 151 14.25 1.99 6.85
C ILE A 151 12.81 2.31 6.42
N GLY A 152 12.42 1.98 5.19
CA GLY A 152 11.06 2.19 4.70
C GLY A 152 10.01 1.41 5.51
N ALA A 153 10.35 0.19 5.94
CA ALA A 153 9.49 -0.60 6.80
C ALA A 153 9.33 0.04 8.20
N LEU A 154 10.43 0.54 8.79
CA LEU A 154 10.39 1.27 10.05
C LEU A 154 9.56 2.56 9.95
N TYR A 155 9.76 3.34 8.88
CA TYR A 155 8.94 4.51 8.55
C TYR A 155 7.45 4.16 8.57
N SER A 156 7.08 3.11 7.83
CA SER A 156 5.68 2.71 7.67
C SER A 156 5.07 2.23 8.99
N ILE A 157 5.79 1.44 9.77
CA ILE A 157 5.32 0.97 11.09
C ILE A 157 5.11 2.16 12.03
N THR A 158 6.07 3.07 12.12
CA THR A 158 5.94 4.28 12.96
C THR A 158 4.77 5.14 12.50
N ALA A 159 4.62 5.37 11.20
CA ALA A 159 3.54 6.16 10.63
C ALA A 159 2.16 5.52 10.84
N VAL A 160 2.03 4.19 10.69
CA VAL A 160 0.79 3.47 11.01
C VAL A 160 0.47 3.60 12.48
N THR A 161 1.42 3.36 13.38
CA THR A 161 1.21 3.51 14.83
C THR A 161 0.72 4.90 15.18
N PHE A 162 1.35 5.94 14.62
CA PHE A 162 0.93 7.33 14.82
C PHE A 162 -0.48 7.61 14.27
N SER A 163 -0.81 7.06 13.11
CA SER A 163 -2.14 7.20 12.51
C SER A 163 -3.22 6.49 13.34
N VAL A 164 -2.90 5.33 13.91
CA VAL A 164 -3.78 4.59 14.83
C VAL A 164 -3.99 5.38 16.12
N LEU A 165 -2.95 5.98 16.70
CA LEU A 165 -3.10 6.85 17.87
C LEU A 165 -4.03 8.04 17.59
N LEU A 166 -3.91 8.66 16.41
CA LEU A 166 -4.84 9.73 15.96
C LEU A 166 -6.28 9.23 15.87
N LEU A 167 -6.47 8.00 15.36
CA LEU A 167 -7.79 7.39 15.27
C LEU A 167 -8.44 7.19 16.66
N PHE A 168 -7.63 6.90 17.68
CA PHE A 168 -8.05 6.77 19.08
C PHE A 168 -8.08 8.10 19.86
N GLY A 169 -7.99 9.24 19.16
CA GLY A 169 -8.17 10.56 19.77
C GLY A 169 -6.92 11.18 20.39
N ALA A 170 -5.72 10.63 20.14
CA ALA A 170 -4.49 11.31 20.51
C ALA A 170 -4.40 12.67 19.79
N GLU A 171 -3.90 13.70 20.49
CA GLU A 171 -3.77 15.02 19.89
C GLU A 171 -2.68 15.04 18.81
N TYR A 172 -2.98 15.68 17.68
CA TYR A 172 -2.04 15.77 16.56
C TYR A 172 -0.71 16.42 16.93
N SER A 173 -0.71 17.37 17.88
CA SER A 173 0.51 18.05 18.36
C SER A 173 1.45 17.18 19.19
N GLU A 174 0.98 16.05 19.74
CA GLU A 174 1.81 15.16 20.55
C GLU A 174 2.60 14.16 19.69
N ILE A 175 2.22 14.04 18.42
CA ILE A 175 2.77 13.04 17.51
C ILE A 175 3.88 13.64 16.68
N TRP A 176 5.11 13.25 16.98
CA TRP A 176 6.33 13.78 16.34
C TRP A 176 6.54 13.21 14.92
N TRP A 177 5.72 13.65 13.96
CA TRP A 177 5.80 13.30 12.53
C TRP A 177 7.16 13.57 11.88
N PHE A 178 7.99 14.42 12.50
CA PHE A 178 9.41 14.57 12.19
C PHE A 178 10.14 13.22 12.09
N ILE A 179 9.90 12.29 13.03
CA ILE A 179 10.62 11.01 13.12
C ILE A 179 10.38 10.15 11.87
N PRO A 180 9.14 9.77 11.50
CA PRO A 180 8.92 9.01 10.28
C PRO A 180 9.40 9.78 9.03
N ASN A 181 9.22 11.09 8.95
CA ASN A 181 9.68 11.85 7.78
C ASN A 181 11.21 11.79 7.58
N MET A 182 11.99 11.82 8.67
CA MET A 182 13.44 11.63 8.57
C MET A 182 13.83 10.22 8.14
N MET A 183 13.06 9.20 8.54
CA MET A 183 13.25 7.83 8.04
C MET A 183 12.97 7.77 6.53
N LEU A 184 11.92 8.42 6.03
CA LEU A 184 11.64 8.50 4.60
C LEU A 184 12.78 9.19 3.82
N ALA A 185 13.31 10.30 4.33
CA ALA A 185 14.47 10.96 3.73
C ALA A 185 15.69 10.03 3.68
N ALA A 186 15.96 9.29 4.76
CA ALA A 186 17.05 8.33 4.82
C ALA A 186 16.85 7.16 3.85
N MET A 187 15.62 6.65 3.70
CA MET A 187 15.29 5.63 2.70
C MET A 187 15.61 6.11 1.28
N LEU A 188 15.16 7.31 0.89
CA LEU A 188 15.43 7.89 -0.42
C LEU A 188 16.95 8.08 -0.65
N PHE A 189 17.67 8.52 0.38
CA PHE A 189 19.12 8.65 0.31
C PHE A 189 19.81 7.30 0.07
N MET A 190 19.34 6.23 0.71
CA MET A 190 19.90 4.89 0.52
C MET A 190 19.59 4.32 -0.86
N LEU A 191 18.41 4.62 -1.43
CA LEU A 191 18.11 4.33 -2.84
C LEU A 191 19.08 5.08 -3.78
N HIS A 192 19.36 6.35 -3.49
CA HIS A 192 20.34 7.13 -4.23
C HIS A 192 21.73 6.48 -4.19
N LEU A 193 22.19 6.07 -3.00
CA LEU A 193 23.50 5.44 -2.85
C LEU A 193 23.59 4.14 -3.65
N ASP A 194 22.54 3.30 -3.67
CA ASP A 194 22.58 2.06 -4.46
C ASP A 194 22.86 2.36 -5.92
N ILE A 195 22.10 3.27 -6.54
CA ILE A 195 22.29 3.57 -7.96
C ILE A 195 23.65 4.23 -8.20
N LYS A 196 24.10 5.15 -7.34
CA LYS A 196 25.43 5.76 -7.49
C LYS A 196 26.54 4.71 -7.46
N TYR A 197 26.53 3.80 -6.48
CA TYR A 197 27.60 2.80 -6.35
C TYR A 197 27.48 1.68 -7.39
N TYR A 198 26.29 1.18 -7.69
CA TYR A 198 26.11 0.07 -8.63
C TYR A 198 26.21 0.50 -10.09
N SER A 199 25.73 1.70 -10.46
CA SER A 199 25.83 2.18 -11.86
C SER A 199 27.22 2.67 -12.23
N ILE A 200 27.97 3.28 -11.29
CA ILE A 200 29.27 3.90 -11.57
C ILE A 200 30.42 2.89 -11.43
N LEU A 201 30.39 2.00 -10.42
CA LEU A 201 31.52 1.11 -10.12
C LEU A 201 31.41 -0.29 -10.73
N SER A 202 30.29 -0.65 -11.34
CA SER A 202 30.15 -1.94 -12.04
C SER A 202 29.26 -1.85 -13.28
N PRO A 203 29.73 -1.20 -14.36
CA PRO A 203 29.12 -1.37 -15.68
C PRO A 203 29.32 -2.79 -16.24
N LYS A 204 30.18 -3.61 -15.61
CA LYS A 204 30.33 -5.04 -15.89
C LYS A 204 29.95 -5.79 -14.62
N GLU A 205 29.00 -6.72 -14.75
CA GLU A 205 28.63 -7.65 -13.69
C GLU A 205 29.89 -8.14 -12.98
N PRO A 206 30.04 -7.92 -11.67
CA PRO A 206 31.18 -8.47 -10.95
C PRO A 206 31.10 -9.98 -11.10
N ALA A 207 32.05 -10.53 -11.87
CA ALA A 207 32.23 -11.95 -12.11
C ALA A 207 31.96 -12.73 -10.83
N GLU A 208 30.86 -13.48 -10.84
CA GLU A 208 30.40 -14.49 -9.89
C GLU A 208 31.23 -14.58 -8.59
N LYS A 209 31.11 -13.57 -7.71
CA LYS A 209 31.43 -13.83 -6.31
C LYS A 209 30.35 -14.78 -5.81
N LYS A 210 30.70 -16.07 -5.72
CA LYS A 210 29.86 -17.13 -5.15
C LYS A 210 29.02 -16.54 -4.02
N PRO A 211 27.68 -16.56 -4.10
CA PRO A 211 26.85 -15.98 -3.07
C PRO A 211 27.21 -16.68 -1.77
N ARG A 212 27.85 -15.96 -0.84
CA ARG A 212 27.98 -16.45 0.53
C ARG A 212 26.56 -16.68 0.99
N ALA A 213 26.21 -17.94 1.24
CA ALA A 213 24.90 -18.32 1.75
C ALA A 213 24.73 -17.65 3.12
N LYS A 214 24.25 -16.41 3.13
CA LYS A 214 23.80 -15.76 4.35
C LYS A 214 22.66 -16.64 4.85
N LYS A 215 22.83 -17.19 6.06
CA LYS A 215 21.75 -17.89 6.77
C LYS A 215 20.58 -16.92 6.82
N VAL A 216 19.53 -17.22 6.05
CA VAL A 216 18.32 -16.39 6.07
C VAL A 216 17.64 -16.68 7.39
N PHE A 217 17.40 -15.65 8.19
CA PHE A 217 16.74 -15.80 9.48
C PHE A 217 15.26 -16.11 9.23
N MET A 218 14.85 -17.36 9.47
CA MET A 218 13.47 -17.81 9.21
C MET A 218 12.42 -16.95 9.93
N GLY A 219 12.73 -16.46 11.14
CA GLY A 219 11.84 -15.56 11.87
C GLY A 219 11.56 -14.23 11.14
N LEU A 220 12.53 -13.71 10.38
CA LEU A 220 12.35 -12.48 9.60
C LEU A 220 11.47 -12.74 8.38
N ILE A 221 11.64 -13.89 7.71
CA ILE A 221 10.76 -14.31 6.62
C ILE A 221 9.32 -14.43 7.13
N PHE A 222 9.13 -15.07 8.28
CA PHE A 222 7.83 -15.25 8.90
C PHE A 222 7.18 -13.91 9.29
N ALA A 223 7.90 -13.03 9.99
CA ALA A 223 7.38 -11.72 10.38
C ALA A 223 6.99 -10.86 9.16
N ARG A 224 7.84 -10.87 8.12
CA ARG A 224 7.57 -10.18 6.86
C ARG A 224 6.31 -10.72 6.17
N TYR A 225 6.16 -12.03 6.13
CA TYR A 225 4.99 -12.70 5.58
C TYR A 225 3.71 -12.34 6.37
N LEU A 226 3.77 -12.37 7.70
CA LEU A 226 2.64 -11.99 8.57
C LEU A 226 2.21 -10.54 8.31
N LEU A 227 3.17 -9.61 8.24
CA LEU A 227 2.90 -8.20 7.94
C LEU A 227 2.28 -8.02 6.55
N TYR A 228 2.75 -8.77 5.55
CA TYR A 228 2.19 -8.74 4.21
C TYR A 228 0.72 -9.17 4.19
N VAL A 229 0.41 -10.33 4.78
CA VAL A 229 -0.96 -10.86 4.84
C VAL A 229 -1.89 -9.92 5.58
N ILE A 230 -1.48 -9.42 6.75
CA ILE A 230 -2.28 -8.47 7.53
C ILE A 230 -2.55 -7.20 6.71
N SER A 231 -1.52 -6.64 6.07
CA SER A 231 -1.66 -5.41 5.29
C SER A 231 -2.60 -5.59 4.09
N VAL A 232 -2.45 -6.68 3.33
CA VAL A 232 -3.32 -6.99 2.19
C VAL A 232 -4.76 -7.21 2.66
N ALA A 233 -4.97 -7.99 3.73
CA ALA A 233 -6.30 -8.24 4.27
C ALA A 233 -6.97 -6.96 4.76
N SER A 234 -6.25 -6.09 5.50
CA SER A 234 -6.78 -4.81 5.98
C SER A 234 -7.15 -3.87 4.84
N ILE A 235 -6.29 -3.71 3.83
CA ILE A 235 -6.59 -2.87 2.66
C ILE A 235 -7.82 -3.41 1.91
N THR A 236 -7.90 -4.73 1.74
CA THR A 236 -9.03 -5.38 1.07
C THR A 236 -10.33 -5.19 1.86
N MET A 237 -10.29 -5.31 3.19
CA MET A 237 -11.45 -5.07 4.04
C MET A 237 -11.95 -3.63 3.90
N ILE A 238 -11.06 -2.62 3.99
CA ILE A 238 -11.43 -1.21 3.83
C ILE A 238 -12.04 -0.97 2.44
N ALA A 239 -11.42 -1.49 1.38
CA ALA A 239 -11.93 -1.39 0.03
C ALA A 239 -13.31 -2.07 -0.14
N THR A 240 -13.53 -3.20 0.53
CA THR A 240 -14.80 -3.93 0.48
C THR A 240 -15.92 -3.16 1.15
N VAL A 241 -15.68 -2.62 2.35
CA VAL A 241 -16.65 -1.72 3.02
C VAL A 241 -16.94 -0.50 2.15
N SER A 242 -15.89 0.08 1.55
CA SER A 242 -16.03 1.25 0.66
C SER A 242 -16.98 0.97 -0.51
N LEU A 243 -16.83 -0.19 -1.15
CA LEU A 243 -17.69 -0.63 -2.26
C LEU A 243 -19.11 -0.95 -1.82
N HIS A 244 -19.27 -1.54 -0.63
CA HIS A 244 -20.56 -1.87 -0.04
C HIS A 244 -21.39 -0.61 0.19
N GLU A 245 -20.84 0.36 0.91
CA GLU A 245 -21.51 1.62 1.19
C GLU A 245 -21.75 2.45 -0.08
N LEU A 246 -20.81 2.43 -1.02
CA LEU A 246 -21.00 3.04 -2.34
C LEU A 246 -22.20 2.43 -3.09
N GLY A 247 -22.41 1.11 -2.97
CA GLY A 247 -23.55 0.43 -3.58
C GLY A 247 -24.89 0.98 -3.06
N HIS A 248 -25.01 1.17 -1.74
CA HIS A 248 -26.18 1.82 -1.14
C HIS A 248 -26.35 3.25 -1.65
N ALA A 249 -25.28 4.06 -1.60
CA ALA A 249 -25.33 5.47 -1.98
C ALA A 249 -25.74 5.67 -3.45
N LEU A 250 -25.12 4.92 -4.37
CA LEU A 250 -25.42 5.00 -5.81
C LEU A 250 -26.86 4.55 -6.11
N THR A 251 -27.30 3.46 -5.50
CA THR A 251 -28.65 2.93 -5.73
C THR A 251 -29.72 3.85 -5.13
N ALA A 252 -29.47 4.40 -3.93
CA ALA A 252 -30.35 5.40 -3.33
C ALA A 252 -30.48 6.66 -4.21
N SER A 253 -29.36 7.16 -4.72
CA SER A 253 -29.34 8.30 -5.65
C SER A 253 -30.13 8.00 -6.93
N TYR A 254 -30.00 6.79 -7.47
CA TYR A 254 -30.78 6.35 -8.64
C TYR A 254 -32.30 6.37 -8.39
N TYR A 255 -32.75 6.05 -7.17
CA TYR A 255 -34.16 6.13 -6.77
C TYR A 255 -34.61 7.52 -6.32
N GLY A 256 -33.79 8.55 -6.51
CA GLY A 256 -34.12 9.93 -6.15
C GLY A 256 -34.06 10.23 -4.66
N CYS A 257 -33.42 9.36 -3.86
CA CYS A 257 -33.08 9.68 -2.48
C CYS A 257 -31.78 10.48 -2.41
N GLU A 258 -31.64 11.30 -1.37
CA GLU A 258 -30.42 12.05 -1.11
C GLU A 258 -29.51 11.25 -0.15
N PRO A 259 -28.44 10.59 -0.64
CA PRO A 259 -27.44 10.02 0.25
C PRO A 259 -26.72 11.18 0.96
N THR A 260 -26.83 11.27 2.27
CA THR A 260 -26.27 12.40 3.03
C THR A 260 -24.80 12.18 3.33
N ARG A 261 -24.44 11.03 3.89
CA ARG A 261 -23.07 10.66 4.27
C ARG A 261 -22.93 9.18 4.63
N ILE A 262 -21.71 8.64 4.53
CA ILE A 262 -21.34 7.32 5.04
C ILE A 262 -20.68 7.52 6.42
N ILE A 263 -21.24 6.91 7.46
CA ILE A 263 -20.77 7.08 8.83
C ILE A 263 -19.98 5.87 9.28
N TYR A 264 -18.78 6.14 9.78
CA TYR A 264 -17.95 5.18 10.50
C TYR A 264 -17.90 5.59 11.97
N ASP A 265 -18.79 4.98 12.74
CA ASP A 265 -18.78 5.07 14.18
C ASP A 265 -17.84 3.99 14.76
N LEU A 266 -17.24 4.25 15.93
CA LEU A 266 -16.53 3.19 16.65
C LEU A 266 -17.52 2.21 17.30
N HIS A 267 -18.74 2.66 17.58
CA HIS A 267 -19.75 1.86 18.28
C HIS A 267 -20.72 1.13 17.35
N ASN A 268 -20.86 1.61 16.12
CA ASN A 268 -21.77 1.05 15.12
C ASN A 268 -20.99 0.62 13.88
N PRO A 269 -21.43 -0.44 13.18
CA PRO A 269 -20.85 -0.80 11.88
C PRO A 269 -20.95 0.38 10.90
N PRO A 270 -20.08 0.45 9.88
CA PRO A 270 -20.21 1.46 8.83
C PRO A 270 -21.61 1.43 8.22
N TYR A 271 -22.21 2.59 7.97
CA TYR A 271 -23.53 2.69 7.35
C TYR A 271 -23.69 3.96 6.51
N THR A 272 -24.54 3.92 5.50
CA THR A 272 -24.90 5.08 4.68
C THR A 272 -26.20 5.71 5.19
N GLU A 273 -26.17 6.97 5.61
CA GLU A 273 -27.38 7.75 5.88
C GLU A 273 -28.06 8.14 4.56
N ILE A 274 -29.34 7.78 4.41
CA ILE A 274 -30.12 8.00 3.19
C ILE A 274 -31.40 8.75 3.53
N GLY A 275 -31.55 9.96 2.99
CA GLY A 275 -32.79 10.73 3.08
C GLY A 275 -33.75 10.38 1.93
N CYS A 276 -34.80 9.62 2.23
CA CYS A 276 -35.87 9.30 1.27
C CYS A 276 -37.22 9.85 1.76
N SER A 277 -37.99 10.50 0.90
CA SER A 277 -39.36 10.97 1.19
C SER A 277 -40.39 9.83 1.21
N SER A 278 -40.13 8.72 0.51
CA SER A 278 -40.89 7.47 0.61
C SER A 278 -40.01 6.25 0.29
N LEU A 279 -39.82 5.34 1.26
CA LEU A 279 -38.98 4.15 1.08
C LEU A 279 -39.64 2.99 0.30
N GLY A 280 -40.98 3.00 0.18
CA GLY A 280 -41.78 2.13 -0.68
C GLY A 280 -41.21 0.73 -0.96
N SER A 281 -41.23 0.32 -2.23
CA SER A 281 -40.63 -0.93 -2.71
C SER A 281 -39.14 -0.84 -3.01
N SER A 282 -38.55 0.36 -2.99
CA SER A 282 -37.13 0.58 -3.31
C SER A 282 -36.21 0.23 -2.15
N ALA A 283 -36.71 0.21 -0.91
CA ALA A 283 -35.94 -0.13 0.30
C ALA A 283 -35.15 -1.44 0.14
N ILE A 284 -35.82 -2.52 -0.29
CA ILE A 284 -35.18 -3.84 -0.46
C ILE A 284 -34.02 -3.78 -1.45
N ILE A 285 -34.18 -3.06 -2.56
CA ILE A 285 -33.17 -2.96 -3.61
C ILE A 285 -31.98 -2.13 -3.12
N ILE A 286 -32.25 -1.03 -2.41
CA ILE A 286 -31.22 -0.18 -1.81
C ILE A 286 -30.43 -0.97 -0.77
N THR A 287 -31.08 -1.75 0.10
CA THR A 287 -30.44 -2.60 1.10
C THR A 287 -29.61 -3.73 0.46
N LEU A 288 -30.07 -4.34 -0.63
CA LEU A 288 -29.28 -5.37 -1.33
C LEU A 288 -28.11 -4.80 -2.15
N ALA A 289 -28.13 -3.51 -2.46
CA ALA A 289 -27.15 -2.91 -3.37
C ALA A 289 -25.71 -3.02 -2.88
N GLY A 290 -25.46 -2.87 -1.58
CA GLY A 290 -24.10 -2.98 -1.03
C GLY A 290 -23.47 -4.34 -1.30
N ILE A 291 -24.21 -5.40 -0.99
CA ILE A 291 -23.83 -6.79 -1.27
C ILE A 291 -23.56 -6.97 -2.78
N ILE A 292 -24.50 -6.55 -3.63
CA ILE A 292 -24.40 -6.73 -5.09
C ILE A 292 -23.15 -6.04 -5.64
N PHE A 293 -22.83 -4.83 -5.21
CA PHE A 293 -21.65 -4.09 -5.68
C PHE A 293 -20.34 -4.78 -5.29
N VAL A 294 -20.23 -5.29 -4.06
CA VAL A 294 -19.07 -6.08 -3.65
C VAL A 294 -18.91 -7.33 -4.50
N PHE A 295 -20.01 -8.04 -4.77
CA PHE A 295 -20.00 -9.24 -5.61
C PHE A 295 -19.56 -8.94 -7.04
N ILE A 296 -20.10 -7.88 -7.66
CA ILE A 296 -19.70 -7.47 -9.02
C ILE A 296 -18.20 -7.17 -9.04
N ALA A 297 -17.69 -6.42 -8.07
CA ALA A 297 -16.27 -6.10 -7.99
C ALA A 297 -15.41 -7.36 -7.81
N ALA A 298 -15.78 -8.27 -6.92
CA ALA A 298 -15.08 -9.54 -6.74
C ALA A 298 -15.06 -10.39 -8.02
N MET A 299 -16.18 -10.44 -8.75
CA MET A 299 -16.26 -11.16 -10.03
C MET A 299 -15.34 -10.55 -11.11
N LEU A 300 -15.16 -9.22 -11.13
CA LEU A 300 -14.18 -8.57 -12.01
C LEU A 300 -12.75 -8.99 -11.67
N PHE A 301 -12.41 -9.10 -10.37
CA PHE A 301 -11.09 -9.59 -9.95
C PHE A 301 -10.89 -11.07 -10.33
N TYR A 302 -11.90 -11.93 -10.16
CA TYR A 302 -11.87 -13.31 -10.64
C TYR A 302 -11.63 -13.41 -12.16
N ALA A 303 -12.26 -12.54 -12.96
CA ALA A 303 -12.17 -12.55 -14.42
C ALA A 303 -10.76 -12.24 -14.96
N THR A 304 -9.85 -11.72 -14.13
CA THR A 304 -8.46 -11.46 -14.55
C THR A 304 -7.59 -12.72 -14.62
N GLU A 305 -8.10 -13.88 -14.16
CA GLU A 305 -7.43 -15.20 -14.16
C GLU A 305 -6.09 -15.28 -13.40
N GLY A 306 -5.66 -14.21 -12.73
CA GLY A 306 -4.46 -14.21 -11.91
C GLY A 306 -4.65 -14.99 -10.61
N VAL A 307 -3.64 -15.75 -10.19
CA VAL A 307 -3.69 -16.45 -8.90
C VAL A 307 -3.87 -15.46 -7.74
N PHE A 308 -3.11 -14.35 -7.76
CA PHE A 308 -3.21 -13.28 -6.76
C PHE A 308 -4.60 -12.63 -6.73
N THR A 309 -5.16 -12.27 -7.89
CA THR A 309 -6.44 -11.56 -8.00
C THR A 309 -7.63 -12.46 -7.68
N THR A 310 -7.56 -13.75 -8.01
CA THR A 310 -8.52 -14.77 -7.56
C THR A 310 -8.60 -14.82 -6.03
N ARG A 311 -7.45 -14.87 -5.33
CA ARG A 311 -7.44 -14.89 -3.85
C ARG A 311 -7.95 -13.59 -3.25
N LEU A 312 -7.66 -12.46 -3.91
CA LEU A 312 -8.18 -11.17 -3.50
C LEU A 312 -9.71 -11.10 -3.61
N ALA A 313 -10.28 -11.66 -4.67
CA ALA A 313 -11.72 -11.77 -4.84
C ALA A 313 -12.36 -12.67 -3.75
N GLU A 314 -11.70 -13.77 -3.36
CA GLU A 314 -12.14 -14.61 -2.22
C GLU A 314 -12.22 -13.79 -0.92
N LEU A 315 -11.21 -12.96 -0.63
CA LEU A 315 -11.24 -12.05 0.53
C LEU A 315 -12.38 -11.04 0.43
N MET A 316 -12.60 -10.43 -0.74
CA MET A 316 -13.69 -9.46 -0.93
C MET A 316 -15.07 -10.08 -0.70
N ILE A 317 -15.30 -11.31 -1.18
CA ILE A 317 -16.57 -12.03 -0.94
C ILE A 317 -16.73 -12.33 0.56
N GLY A 318 -15.69 -12.85 1.20
CA GLY A 318 -15.72 -13.15 2.63
C GLY A 318 -15.99 -11.92 3.49
N PHE A 319 -15.31 -10.81 3.21
CA PHE A 319 -15.58 -9.54 3.90
C PHE A 319 -16.95 -8.96 3.55
N GLY A 320 -17.39 -9.07 2.29
CA GLY A 320 -18.69 -8.58 1.84
C GLY A 320 -19.85 -9.19 2.60
N PHE A 321 -19.82 -10.51 2.84
CA PHE A 321 -20.83 -11.16 3.66
C PHE A 321 -20.72 -10.83 5.15
N LEU A 322 -19.51 -10.60 5.69
CA LEU A 322 -19.33 -10.19 7.09
C LEU A 322 -19.96 -8.83 7.37
N ILE A 323 -19.80 -7.87 6.45
CA ILE A 323 -20.30 -6.50 6.62
C ILE A 323 -21.79 -6.38 6.30
N ALA A 324 -22.33 -7.27 5.48
CA ALA A 324 -23.75 -7.33 5.14
C ALA A 324 -24.68 -7.74 6.30
N TYR A 325 -24.16 -7.97 7.51
CA TYR A 325 -24.93 -8.41 8.68
C TYR A 325 -26.18 -7.54 8.92
N THR A 326 -26.00 -6.22 8.97
CA THR A 326 -27.09 -5.26 9.22
C THR A 326 -28.10 -5.25 8.10
N ASP A 327 -27.64 -5.30 6.85
CA ASP A 327 -28.52 -5.31 5.67
C ASP A 327 -29.40 -6.57 5.64
N LEU A 328 -28.83 -7.73 5.95
CA LEU A 328 -29.58 -8.99 6.01
C LEU A 328 -30.61 -8.95 7.14
N GLN A 329 -30.28 -8.32 8.28
CA GLN A 329 -31.21 -8.12 9.38
C GLN A 329 -32.37 -7.20 8.98
N ASP A 330 -32.08 -6.09 8.28
CA ASP A 330 -33.07 -5.13 7.79
C ASP A 330 -34.01 -5.74 6.73
N LEU A 331 -33.54 -6.74 5.99
CA LEU A 331 -34.35 -7.54 5.07
C LEU A 331 -35.26 -8.56 5.78
N GLY A 332 -35.20 -8.65 7.12
CA GLY A 332 -36.00 -9.59 7.91
C GLY A 332 -35.49 -11.03 7.88
N ILE A 333 -34.22 -11.24 7.51
CA ILE A 333 -33.61 -12.58 7.58
C ILE A 333 -33.41 -12.96 9.04
N SER A 334 -33.68 -14.23 9.38
CA SER A 334 -33.55 -14.69 10.76
C SER A 334 -32.10 -14.67 11.24
N GLU A 335 -31.89 -14.34 12.52
CA GLU A 335 -30.57 -14.29 13.16
C GLU A 335 -29.79 -15.61 13.01
N SER A 336 -30.48 -16.76 12.98
CA SER A 336 -29.84 -18.06 12.77
C SER A 336 -29.21 -18.21 11.38
N ILE A 337 -29.89 -17.71 10.33
CA ILE A 337 -29.36 -17.72 8.96
C ILE A 337 -28.21 -16.73 8.85
N ILE A 338 -28.36 -15.53 9.44
CA ILE A 338 -27.31 -14.52 9.46
C ILE A 338 -26.05 -15.05 10.17
N LEU A 339 -26.20 -15.71 11.32
CA LEU A 339 -25.10 -16.34 12.04
C LEU A 339 -24.39 -17.40 11.18
N LEU A 340 -25.16 -18.24 10.48
CA LEU A 340 -24.60 -19.23 9.56
C LEU A 340 -23.79 -18.57 8.43
N ILE A 341 -24.31 -17.50 7.83
CA ILE A 341 -23.62 -16.72 6.79
C ILE A 341 -22.33 -16.13 7.36
N MET A 342 -22.36 -15.52 8.54
CA MET A 342 -21.17 -14.97 9.19
C MET A 342 -20.10 -16.04 9.43
N VAL A 343 -20.47 -17.21 9.97
CA VAL A 343 -19.55 -18.33 10.20
C VAL A 343 -18.93 -18.80 8.88
N LEU A 344 -19.74 -18.99 7.83
CA LEU A 344 -19.25 -19.36 6.50
C LEU A 344 -18.27 -18.31 5.95
N SER A 345 -18.56 -17.03 6.17
CA SER A 345 -17.74 -15.91 5.72
C SER A 345 -16.39 -15.87 6.43
N VAL A 346 -16.36 -16.12 7.74
CA VAL A 346 -15.11 -16.29 8.49
C VAL A 346 -14.28 -17.44 7.91
N PHE A 347 -14.91 -18.59 7.59
CA PHE A 347 -14.21 -19.70 6.94
C PHE A 347 -13.63 -19.32 5.57
N ILE A 348 -14.39 -18.57 4.76
CA ILE A 348 -13.92 -18.06 3.46
C ILE A 348 -12.71 -17.13 3.66
N VAL A 349 -12.79 -16.18 4.60
CA VAL A 349 -11.68 -15.25 4.89
C VAL A 349 -10.44 -16.01 5.36
N ILE A 350 -10.60 -16.97 6.28
CA ILE A 350 -9.48 -17.81 6.76
C ILE A 350 -8.88 -18.61 5.59
N ALA A 351 -9.71 -19.24 4.76
CA ALA A 351 -9.25 -20.00 3.60
C ALA A 351 -8.48 -19.12 2.61
N ALA A 352 -9.01 -17.93 2.30
CA ALA A 352 -8.36 -16.97 1.42
C ALA A 352 -7.01 -16.49 1.99
N ILE A 353 -6.93 -16.20 3.30
CA ILE A 353 -5.68 -15.88 4.00
C ILE A 353 -4.68 -17.02 3.87
N VAL A 354 -5.08 -18.27 4.14
CA VAL A 354 -4.22 -19.45 4.00
C VAL A 354 -3.75 -19.61 2.55
N ASN A 355 -4.63 -19.42 1.57
CA ASN A 355 -4.27 -19.51 0.16
C ASN A 355 -3.27 -18.43 -0.28
N PHE A 356 -3.47 -17.18 0.16
CA PHE A 356 -2.51 -16.09 -0.02
C PHE A 356 -1.14 -16.46 0.54
N SER A 357 -1.16 -17.16 1.67
CA SER A 357 0.03 -17.56 2.38
C SER A 357 0.82 -18.63 1.66
N LEU A 358 0.12 -19.66 1.21
CA LEU A 358 0.72 -20.73 0.40
C LEU A 358 1.27 -20.18 -0.92
N PHE A 359 0.54 -19.28 -1.57
CA PHE A 359 0.99 -18.61 -2.79
C PHE A 359 2.32 -17.87 -2.55
N TYR A 360 2.37 -17.00 -1.54
CA TYR A 360 3.56 -16.22 -1.22
C TYR A 360 4.78 -17.11 -0.88
N ILE A 361 4.57 -18.17 -0.09
CA ILE A 361 5.63 -19.12 0.28
C ILE A 361 6.15 -19.86 -0.97
N SER A 362 5.24 -20.32 -1.85
CA SER A 362 5.60 -21.06 -3.06
C SER A 362 6.45 -20.22 -4.03
N GLU A 363 6.02 -18.98 -4.31
CA GLU A 363 6.75 -18.06 -5.19
C GLU A 363 8.14 -17.74 -4.62
N HIS A 364 8.25 -17.59 -3.30
CA HIS A 364 9.53 -17.35 -2.65
C HIS A 364 10.46 -18.58 -2.73
N LEU A 365 9.95 -19.78 -2.50
CA LEU A 365 10.72 -21.02 -2.60
C LEU A 365 11.22 -21.26 -4.03
N ASP A 366 10.39 -21.02 -5.04
CA ASP A 366 10.78 -21.15 -6.45
C ASP A 366 11.88 -20.17 -6.84
N SER A 367 11.81 -18.93 -6.33
CA SER A 367 12.87 -17.93 -6.50
C SER A 367 14.21 -18.37 -5.86
N MET A 368 14.15 -19.08 -4.73
CA MET A 368 15.34 -19.62 -4.08
C MET A 368 15.92 -20.81 -4.85
N GLN A 369 15.07 -21.72 -5.35
CA GLN A 369 15.50 -22.90 -6.09
C GLN A 369 16.08 -22.56 -7.46
N SER A 370 15.45 -21.64 -8.20
CA SER A 370 15.95 -21.15 -9.49
C SER A 370 17.33 -20.48 -9.34
N ALA A 371 17.53 -19.67 -8.30
CA ALA A 371 18.82 -19.09 -7.98
C ALA A 371 19.89 -20.14 -7.63
N ALA A 372 19.52 -21.25 -6.98
CA ALA A 372 20.43 -22.34 -6.68
C ALA A 372 20.82 -23.15 -7.94
N ARG A 373 19.89 -23.39 -8.87
CA ARG A 373 20.14 -24.12 -10.13
C ARG A 373 20.94 -23.31 -11.14
N GLY A 374 20.70 -22.01 -11.24
CA GLY A 374 21.44 -21.10 -12.13
C GLY A 374 22.94 -21.03 -11.80
N ALA A 375 23.32 -21.21 -10.53
CA ALA A 375 24.72 -21.22 -10.10
C ALA A 375 25.48 -22.52 -10.44
N GLY A 376 24.79 -23.58 -10.88
CA GLY A 376 25.38 -24.90 -11.14
C GLY A 376 25.51 -25.29 -12.62
N SER A 377 25.03 -24.46 -13.55
CA SER A 377 24.96 -24.80 -14.97
C SER A 377 25.61 -23.75 -15.86
N HIS A 378 26.87 -23.41 -15.58
CA HIS A 378 27.73 -23.01 -16.70
C HIS A 378 28.00 -24.26 -17.52
N PRO A 379 27.52 -24.35 -18.78
CA PRO A 379 28.03 -25.37 -19.66
C PRO A 379 29.53 -25.10 -19.74
N ILE A 380 30.33 -26.03 -19.22
CA ILE A 380 31.74 -26.12 -19.55
C ILE A 380 31.73 -26.25 -21.07
N LYS A 381 31.91 -25.12 -21.78
CA LYS A 381 32.28 -25.12 -23.18
C LYS A 381 33.61 -25.84 -23.20
N ASN A 382 33.54 -27.16 -23.33
CA ASN A 382 34.69 -27.97 -23.70
C ASN A 382 35.15 -27.39 -25.03
N GLY A 383 36.14 -26.50 -24.94
CA GLY A 383 36.92 -26.00 -26.05
C GLY A 383 37.68 -27.18 -26.63
N ASN A 384 36.98 -28.02 -27.38
CA ASN A 384 37.58 -29.10 -28.12
C ASN A 384 37.91 -28.57 -29.52
N ARG A 385 39.16 -28.12 -29.63
CA ARG A 385 40.08 -28.38 -30.75
C ARG A 385 39.37 -28.77 -32.07
N ARG A 386 39.24 -27.81 -32.99
CA ARG A 386 39.50 -28.09 -34.41
C ARG A 386 40.79 -27.39 -34.81
N ARG A 387 41.88 -28.12 -34.55
CA ARG A 387 43.18 -27.97 -35.24
C ARG A 387 42.95 -28.23 -36.73
N SER A 388 43.36 -27.26 -37.54
CA SER A 388 44.12 -27.44 -38.79
C SER A 388 44.00 -28.79 -39.52
N ARG A 389 43.37 -28.78 -40.70
CA ARG A 389 43.87 -29.50 -41.88
C ARG A 389 43.79 -28.59 -43.10
N GLN A 390 44.95 -28.08 -43.50
CA GLN A 390 45.30 -27.81 -44.89
C GLN A 390 45.51 -29.15 -45.64
N LEU A 391 45.62 -29.05 -46.99
CA LEU A 391 45.81 -30.06 -48.04
C LEU A 391 44.47 -30.48 -48.67
N VAL A 392 44.18 -30.28 -49.97
CA VAL A 392 44.98 -29.98 -51.18
C VAL A 392 44.22 -28.96 -52.03
#